data_AF-A0A960EV36-F1
#
_entry.id   AF-A0A960EV36-F1
#
_cell.length_a   1.000
_cell.length_b   1.000
_cell.length_c   1.000
_cell.angle_alpha   90.00
_cell.angle_beta   90.00
_cell.angle_gamma   90.00
#
_symmetry.space_group_name_H-M   'P 1'
#
loop_
_entity.id
_entity.type
_entity.pdbx_description
1 polymer ?
#
loop_
_entity_poly.entity_id
_entity_poly.type
_entity_poly.pdbx_seq_one_letter_code
_entity_poly.pdbx_strand_id
1 'polypeptide(L)' 'MARPIWTGAVSFGLVSIPVKLYSATQDRSVRFHQIDGRTGSRVRQKRVSEADGSEV' A
#
# COMPACT_ATOMS: atom_id res chain seq x y z
N MET A 1 -1.78 -8.52 -14.25
CA MET A 1 -2.72 -9.58 -13.81
C MET A 1 -3.33 -9.15 -12.48
N ALA A 2 -4.65 -9.26 -12.28
CA ALA A 2 -5.30 -8.80 -11.05
C ALA A 2 -4.90 -9.67 -9.86
N ARG A 3 -4.34 -9.07 -8.80
CA ARG A 3 -3.99 -9.78 -7.55
C ARG A 3 -5.23 -9.81 -6.64
N PRO A 4 -5.63 -10.97 -6.11
CA PRO A 4 -6.74 -11.03 -5.17
C PRO A 4 -6.38 -10.25 -3.90
N ILE A 5 -7.35 -9.53 -3.36
CA ILE A 5 -7.23 -8.87 -2.05
C ILE A 5 -7.24 -9.93 -0.95
N TRP A 6 -8.06 -10.96 -1.16
CA TRP A 6 -8.30 -12.00 -0.17
C TRP A 6 -8.68 -13.32 -0.84
N THR A 7 -8.39 -14.43 -0.17
CA THR A 7 -8.80 -15.79 -0.57
C THR A 7 -9.41 -16.47 0.64
N GLY A 8 -10.55 -17.13 0.46
CA GLY A 8 -11.22 -17.86 1.53
C GLY A 8 -12.33 -18.75 1.00
N ALA A 9 -13.31 -19.07 1.83
CA ALA A 9 -14.42 -19.93 1.47
C ALA A 9 -15.76 -19.35 1.96
N VAL A 10 -16.81 -19.53 1.18
CA VAL A 10 -18.19 -19.22 1.56
C VAL A 10 -18.93 -20.54 1.78
N SER A 11 -19.56 -20.68 2.93
CA SER A 11 -20.29 -21.89 3.31
C SER A 11 -21.80 -21.66 3.27
N PHE A 12 -22.53 -22.60 2.69
CA PHE A 12 -24.00 -22.62 2.64
C PHE A 12 -24.50 -23.99 3.09
N GLY A 13 -25.12 -24.05 4.28
CA GLY A 13 -25.51 -25.31 4.91
C GLY A 13 -24.30 -26.21 5.15
N LEU A 14 -24.18 -27.30 4.39
CA LEU A 14 -23.09 -28.28 4.45
C LEU A 14 -22.07 -28.14 3.30
N VAL A 15 -22.25 -27.18 2.39
CA VAL A 15 -21.39 -27.00 1.20
C VAL A 15 -20.44 -25.83 1.44
N SER A 16 -19.15 -26.03 1.20
CA SER A 16 -18.12 -24.99 1.29
C SER A 16 -17.46 -24.76 -0.08
N ILE A 17 -17.47 -23.51 -0.56
CA ILE A 17 -17.00 -23.14 -1.90
C ILE A 17 -15.82 -22.16 -1.75
N PRO A 18 -14.63 -22.49 -2.30
CA PRO A 18 -13.49 -21.58 -2.27
C PRO A 18 -13.71 -20.39 -3.21
N VAL A 19 -13.38 -19.19 -2.73
CA VAL A 19 -13.56 -17.93 -3.46
C VAL A 19 -12.31 -17.05 -3.38
N LYS A 20 -12.16 -16.16 -4.36
CA LYS A 20 -11.13 -15.11 -4.39
C LYS A 20 -11.81 -13.75 -4.55
N LEU A 21 -11.46 -12.80 -3.69
CA LEU A 21 -12.01 -11.45 -3.72
C LEU A 21 -11.09 -10.51 -4.50
N TYR A 22 -11.68 -9.74 -5.40
CA TYR A 22 -10.99 -8.77 -6.25
C TYR A 22 -11.63 -7.38 -6.11
N SER A 23 -10.82 -6.32 -6.25
CA SER A 23 -11.33 -4.95 -6.27
C SER A 23 -12.12 -4.70 -7.56
N ALA A 24 -13.39 -4.32 -7.43
CA ALA A 24 -14.20 -3.93 -8.59
C ALA A 24 -13.76 -2.59 -9.18
N THR A 25 -13.31 -1.68 -8.31
CA THR A 25 -12.82 -0.35 -8.67
C THR A 25 -11.42 -0.14 -8.08
N GLN A 26 -10.66 0.77 -8.68
CA GLN A 26 -9.37 1.18 -8.17
C GLN A 26 -9.28 2.70 -8.25
N ASP A 27 -9.06 3.35 -7.12
CA ASP A 27 -8.81 4.79 -7.07
C ASP A 27 -7.51 5.11 -7.81
N ARG A 28 -7.63 5.92 -8.86
CA ARG A 28 -6.48 6.44 -9.62
C ARG A 28 -6.17 7.85 -9.13
N SER A 29 -5.43 7.95 -8.03
CA SER A 29 -4.84 9.22 -7.60
C SER A 29 -3.40 9.34 -8.10
N VAL A 30 -3.04 10.52 -8.57
CA VAL A 30 -1.64 10.85 -8.90
C VAL A 30 -0.97 11.32 -7.61
N ARG A 31 0.06 10.59 -7.16
CA ARG A 31 0.91 11.04 -6.05
C ARG A 31 2.16 11.69 -6.63
N PHE A 32 2.38 12.95 -6.27
CA PHE A 32 3.60 13.66 -6.63
C PHE A 32 4.72 13.32 -5.65
N HIS A 33 5.95 13.31 -6.16
CA HIS A 33 7.13 13.35 -5.33
C HIS A 33 7.43 14.80 -4.95
N GLN A 34 7.79 15.02 -3.69
CA GLN A 34 8.34 16.30 -3.28
C GLN A 34 9.76 16.42 -3.86
N ILE A 35 9.99 17.49 -4.62
CA ILE A 35 11.26 17.77 -5.29
C ILE A 35 11.85 19.04 -4.69
N ASP A 36 13.15 19.01 -4.43
CA ASP A 36 13.91 20.21 -4.09
C ASP A 36 14.01 21.11 -5.34
N GLY A 37 13.44 22.32 -5.26
CA GLY A 37 13.38 23.26 -6.38
C GLY A 37 14.75 23.76 -6.87
N ARG A 38 15.83 23.59 -6.08
CA ARG A 38 17.18 24.00 -6.48
C ARG A 38 17.96 22.89 -7.18
N THR A 39 17.81 21.66 -6.70
CA THR A 39 18.63 20.52 -7.12
C THR A 39 17.88 19.51 -7.99
N GLY A 40 16.55 19.59 -8.05
CA GLY A 40 15.71 18.59 -8.72
C GLY A 40 15.68 17.24 -8.01
N SER A 41 16.29 17.12 -6.82
CA SER A 41 16.37 15.86 -6.09
C SER A 41 15.10 15.56 -5.31
N ARG A 42 14.76 14.27 -5.15
CA ARG A 42 13.59 13.84 -4.36
C ARG A 42 13.86 14.03 -2.87
N VAL A 43 12.99 14.80 -2.21
CA VAL A 43 13.02 14.97 -0.75
C VAL A 43 12.60 13.66 -0.08
N ARG A 44 13.39 13.19 0.89
CA ARG A 44 13.08 12.04 1.73
C ARG A 44 12.85 12.50 3.16
N GLN A 45 11.78 12.02 3.77
CA GLN A 45 11.52 12.22 5.19
C GLN A 45 12.26 11.13 5.98
N LYS A 46 13.01 11.52 7.00
CA LYS A 46 13.67 10.61 7.95
C LYS A 46 13.27 11.00 9.36
N ARG A 47 12.97 10.02 10.20
CA ARG A 47 12.79 10.22 11.64
C ARG A 47 14.13 9.96 12.30
N VAL A 48 14.57 10.89 13.13
CA VAL A 48 15.84 10.81 13.86
C VAL A 48 15.58 10.99 15.34
N SER A 49 16.29 10.24 16.18
CA SER A 49 16.30 10.44 17.63
C SER A 49 16.96 11.78 17.96
N GLU A 50 16.32 12.59 18.81
CA GLU A 50 16.87 13.88 19.24
C GLU A 50 18.13 13.73 20.11
N ALA A 51 18.24 12.62 20.85
CA ALA A 51 19.37 12.36 21.75
C ALA A 51 20.66 12.01 20.99
N ASP A 52 20.55 11.17 19.96
CA ASP A 52 21.73 10.49 19.39
C ASP A 52 21.86 10.67 17.87
N GLY A 53 20.87 11.28 17.20
CA GLY A 53 20.84 11.45 15.75
C GLY A 53 20.68 10.14 14.95
N SER A 54 20.43 9.02 15.63
CA SER A 54 20.19 7.72 15.01
C SER A 54 18.82 7.66 14.31
N GLU A 55 18.75 6.92 13.19
CA GLU A 55 17.51 6.73 12.41
C GLU A 55 16.57 5.76 13.13
N VAL A 56 15.28 6.12 13.26
CA VAL A 56 14.22 5.34 13.93
C VAL A 56 13.18 4.86 12.94
#